data_AF-A0A355GA45-F1
#
_entry.id   AF-A0A355GA45-F1
#
_cell.length_a   1.000
_cell.length_b   1.000
_cell.length_c   1.000
_cell.angle_alpha   90.00
_cell.angle_beta   90.00
_cell.angle_gamma   90.00
#
_symmetry.space_group_name_H-M   'P 1'
#
loop_
_entity.id
_entity.type
_entity.pdbx_description
1 polymer ?
#
loop_
_entity_poly.entity_id
_entity_poly.type
_entity_poly.pdbx_seq_one_letter_code
_entity_poly.pdbx_strand_id
1 'polypeptide(L)'
;MFFLQKCIVKITFPALCAVLCITAVTSADGPADNKPDQVRRIPALGVEVPAAEQQQLEQGLAKLQASLGQLRKSRDARIKALIPDVEIYHRAVRCALEYQEFFHEREIGTGLNLLKQGQERADQLLKGEAPWTRQTGL
;
A
#
# COMPACT_ATOMS: atom_id res chain seq x y z
N MET A 1 17.13 -64.57 -17.01
CA MET A 1 16.56 -63.33 -16.43
C MET A 1 17.48 -62.71 -15.36
N PHE A 2 18.82 -62.74 -15.50
CA PHE A 2 19.75 -62.12 -14.53
C PHE A 2 20.77 -61.15 -15.16
N PHE A 3 20.91 -61.21 -16.49
CA PHE A 3 21.91 -60.42 -17.23
C PHE A 3 21.40 -59.02 -17.60
N LEU A 4 20.13 -58.89 -18.03
CA LEU A 4 19.50 -57.59 -18.33
C LEU A 4 19.38 -56.69 -17.08
N GLN A 5 19.09 -57.25 -15.91
CA GLN A 5 18.91 -56.51 -14.65
C GLN A 5 20.21 -55.89 -14.13
N LYS A 6 21.36 -56.53 -14.38
CA LYS A 6 22.68 -56.02 -13.98
C LYS A 6 23.17 -54.85 -14.85
N CYS A 7 22.79 -54.78 -16.12
CA CYS A 7 23.14 -53.66 -16.99
C CYS A 7 22.31 -52.41 -16.70
N ILE A 8 21.02 -52.56 -16.34
CA ILE A 8 20.14 -51.44 -15.98
C ILE A 8 20.63 -50.74 -14.71
N VAL A 9 21.02 -51.48 -13.66
CA VAL A 9 21.53 -50.92 -12.40
C VAL A 9 22.87 -50.18 -12.55
N LYS A 10 23.72 -50.61 -13.48
CA LYS A 10 25.04 -49.98 -13.74
C LYS A 10 24.95 -48.66 -14.50
N ILE A 11 23.87 -48.44 -15.26
CA ILE A 11 23.64 -47.20 -16.02
C ILE A 11 22.81 -46.21 -15.20
N THR A 12 21.90 -46.69 -14.35
CA THR A 12 21.10 -45.83 -13.47
C THR A 12 21.90 -45.18 -12.36
N PHE A 13 22.94 -45.83 -11.82
CA PHE A 13 23.79 -45.25 -10.77
C PHE A 13 24.60 -44.02 -11.23
N PRO A 14 25.35 -44.04 -12.36
CA PRO A 14 26.06 -42.85 -12.85
C PRO A 14 25.09 -41.78 -13.38
N ALA A 15 23.94 -42.17 -13.94
CA ALA A 15 22.90 -41.22 -14.36
C ALA A 15 22.25 -40.52 -13.16
N LEU A 16 21.99 -41.24 -12.06
CA LEU A 16 21.49 -40.68 -10.80
C LEU A 16 22.54 -39.76 -10.15
N CYS A 17 23.81 -40.15 -10.14
CA CYS A 17 24.92 -39.29 -9.69
C CYS A 17 25.07 -38.04 -10.56
N ALA A 18 24.92 -38.14 -11.88
CA ALA A 18 24.98 -36.99 -12.78
C ALA A 18 23.81 -36.02 -12.55
N VAL A 19 22.60 -36.52 -12.31
CA VAL A 19 21.43 -35.70 -11.94
C VAL A 19 21.63 -35.02 -10.57
N LEU A 20 22.20 -35.71 -9.59
CA LEU A 20 22.55 -35.16 -8.26
C LEU A 20 23.65 -34.09 -8.32
N CYS A 21 24.60 -34.18 -9.26
CA CYS A 21 25.63 -33.16 -9.44
C CYS A 21 25.10 -31.88 -10.10
N ILE A 22 24.06 -31.97 -10.94
CA ILE A 22 23.48 -30.79 -11.62
C ILE A 22 22.68 -29.92 -10.63
N THR A 23 22.09 -30.48 -9.57
CA THR A 23 21.36 -29.69 -8.55
C THR A 23 22.27 -28.91 -7.60
N ALA A 24 23.57 -29.24 -7.55
CA ALA A 24 24.54 -28.58 -6.67
C ALA A 24 25.03 -27.21 -7.19
N VAL A 25 24.65 -26.82 -8.43
CA VAL A 25 25.02 -25.54 -9.05
C VAL A 25 23.82 -24.58 -9.09
N THR A 26 23.01 -24.57 -8.03
CA THR A 26 22.00 -23.53 -7.84
C THR A 26 22.58 -22.49 -6.88
N SER A 27 22.93 -21.31 -7.42
CA SER A 27 23.28 -20.15 -6.60
C SER A 27 21.99 -19.57 -6.06
N ALA A 28 21.72 -19.76 -4.77
CA ALA A 28 20.71 -18.97 -4.08
C ALA A 28 21.16 -17.50 -4.00
N ASP A 29 20.21 -16.60 -3.80
CA ASP A 29 20.49 -15.23 -3.41
C ASP A 29 21.24 -15.24 -2.07
N GLY A 30 22.46 -14.70 -2.05
CA GLY A 30 23.45 -14.98 -1.01
C GLY A 30 23.20 -14.20 0.29
N PRO A 31 23.90 -14.55 1.40
CA PRO A 31 23.89 -13.74 2.63
C PRO A 31 24.29 -12.27 2.42
N ALA A 32 24.95 -11.96 1.30
CA ALA A 32 25.36 -10.61 0.92
C ALA A 32 24.17 -9.66 0.66
N ASP A 33 23.04 -10.18 0.18
CA ASP A 33 21.83 -9.39 -0.13
C ASP A 33 20.95 -9.16 1.11
N ASN A 34 21.24 -9.86 2.21
CA ASN A 34 20.52 -9.79 3.49
C ASN A 34 21.28 -9.06 4.60
N LYS A 35 22.13 -8.09 4.25
CA LYS A 35 22.81 -7.22 5.24
C LYS A 35 21.83 -6.13 5.70
N PRO A 36 21.26 -6.21 6.92
CA PRO A 36 20.16 -5.31 7.34
C PRO A 36 20.56 -3.83 7.34
N ASP A 37 21.85 -3.56 7.51
CA ASP A 37 22.49 -2.24 7.49
C ASP A 37 22.73 -1.68 6.07
N GLN A 38 22.60 -2.51 5.02
CA GLN A 38 22.80 -2.14 3.61
C GLN A 38 21.52 -2.22 2.78
N VAL A 39 20.38 -2.55 3.39
CA VAL A 39 19.08 -2.57 2.70
C VAL A 39 18.59 -1.14 2.52
N ARG A 40 18.53 -0.69 1.26
CA ARG A 40 17.87 0.57 0.90
C ARG A 40 16.38 0.50 1.28
N ARG A 41 15.82 1.60 1.79
CA ARG A 41 14.37 1.70 2.06
C ARG A 41 13.59 1.54 0.75
N ILE A 42 12.57 0.70 0.75
CA ILE A 42 11.60 0.54 -0.34
C ILE A 42 10.19 0.75 0.26
N PRO A 43 9.39 1.70 -0.26
CA PRO A 43 9.75 2.71 -1.27
C PRO A 43 10.76 3.74 -0.75
N ALA A 44 11.40 4.49 -1.65
CA ALA A 44 12.28 5.60 -1.27
C ALA A 44 11.49 6.67 -0.48
N LEU A 45 12.19 7.57 0.23
CA LEU A 45 11.51 8.73 0.80
C LEU A 45 11.02 9.66 -0.31
N GLY A 46 9.87 10.26 -0.10
CA GLY A 46 9.32 11.32 -0.92
C GLY A 46 10.05 12.67 -0.72
N VAL A 47 9.54 13.69 -1.40
CA VAL A 47 9.97 15.08 -1.24
C VAL A 47 9.66 15.59 0.16
N GLU A 48 10.42 16.57 0.62
CA GLU A 48 10.11 17.30 1.84
C GLU A 48 8.90 18.23 1.58
N VAL A 49 7.97 18.27 2.53
CA VAL A 49 6.80 19.14 2.45
C VAL A 49 7.18 20.49 3.05
N PRO A 50 7.03 21.62 2.32
CA PRO A 50 7.36 22.91 2.90
C PRO A 50 6.42 23.26 4.05
N ALA A 51 6.93 24.02 5.03
CA ALA A 51 6.27 24.23 6.32
C ALA A 51 4.85 24.83 6.22
N ALA A 52 4.63 25.70 5.24
CA ALA A 52 3.32 26.32 5.02
C ALA A 52 2.28 25.28 4.56
N GLU A 53 2.64 24.44 3.60
CA GLU A 53 1.81 23.36 3.06
C GLU A 53 1.60 22.26 4.10
N GLN A 54 2.63 21.91 4.86
CA GLN A 54 2.52 20.96 5.98
C GLN A 54 1.45 21.45 6.98
N GLN A 55 1.51 22.71 7.39
CA GLN A 55 0.53 23.30 8.29
C GLN A 55 -0.89 23.27 7.70
N GLN A 56 -1.05 23.52 6.40
CA GLN A 56 -2.35 23.43 5.72
C GLN A 56 -2.89 22.00 5.68
N LEU A 57 -2.03 21.02 5.40
CA LEU A 57 -2.39 19.59 5.40
C LEU A 57 -2.82 19.14 6.81
N GLU A 58 -2.06 19.48 7.84
CA GLU A 58 -2.38 19.15 9.24
C GLU A 58 -3.72 19.76 9.69
N GLN A 59 -3.98 21.02 9.34
CA GLN A 59 -5.27 21.66 9.62
C GLN A 59 -6.43 20.97 8.91
N GLY A 60 -6.27 20.65 7.62
CA GLY A 60 -7.30 19.95 6.86
C GLY A 60 -7.55 18.52 7.37
N LEU A 61 -6.48 17.81 7.78
CA LEU A 61 -6.58 16.50 8.43
C LEU A 61 -7.36 16.59 9.75
N ALA A 62 -7.01 17.54 10.62
CA ALA A 62 -7.70 17.75 11.89
C ALA A 62 -9.20 18.06 11.69
N LYS A 63 -9.52 18.92 10.71
CA LYS A 63 -10.91 19.25 10.36
C LYS A 63 -11.68 18.02 9.88
N LEU A 64 -11.13 17.28 8.93
CA LEU A 64 -11.79 16.11 8.36
C LEU A 64 -11.97 14.99 9.40
N GLN A 65 -10.98 14.79 10.28
CA GLN A 65 -11.07 13.86 11.39
C GLN A 65 -12.20 14.24 12.37
N ALA A 66 -12.40 15.52 12.64
CA ALA A 66 -13.51 15.98 13.46
C ALA A 66 -14.88 15.67 12.83
N SER A 67 -15.04 15.91 11.52
CA SER A 67 -16.25 15.54 10.78
C SER A 67 -16.49 14.03 10.76
N LEU A 68 -15.46 13.21 10.55
CA LEU A 68 -15.54 11.75 10.68
C LEU A 68 -15.97 11.33 12.09
N GLY A 69 -15.47 12.00 13.13
CA GLY A 69 -15.90 11.80 14.51
C GLY A 69 -17.38 12.08 14.74
N GLN A 70 -17.95 13.09 14.05
CA GLN A 70 -19.39 13.36 14.08
C GLN A 70 -20.19 12.30 13.32
N LEU A 71 -19.76 11.93 12.11
CA LEU A 71 -20.41 10.90 11.29
C LEU A 71 -20.50 9.55 12.01
N ARG A 72 -19.43 9.14 12.72
CA ARG A 72 -19.39 7.90 13.51
C ARG A 72 -20.42 7.86 14.65
N LYS A 73 -20.90 9.01 15.12
CA LYS A 73 -21.96 9.11 16.15
C LYS A 73 -23.37 8.93 15.58
N SER A 74 -23.54 8.95 14.25
CA SER A 74 -24.84 8.75 13.62
C SER A 74 -25.42 7.39 13.96
N ARG A 75 -26.76 7.31 14.07
CA ARG A 75 -27.50 6.04 14.22
C ARG A 75 -28.02 5.51 12.87
N ASP A 76 -27.95 6.31 11.82
CA ASP A 76 -28.38 5.91 10.47
C ASP A 76 -27.37 4.91 9.88
N ALA A 77 -27.85 3.69 9.60
CA ALA A 77 -27.05 2.63 9.00
C ALA A 77 -26.49 3.00 7.63
N ARG A 78 -27.23 3.80 6.83
CA ARG A 78 -26.78 4.28 5.53
C ARG A 78 -25.61 5.25 5.66
N ILE A 79 -25.68 6.17 6.62
CA ILE A 79 -24.55 7.09 6.91
C ILE A 79 -23.33 6.28 7.32
N LYS A 80 -23.48 5.31 8.23
CA LYS A 80 -22.36 4.46 8.67
C LYS A 80 -21.71 3.69 7.51
N ALA A 81 -22.52 3.16 6.60
CA ALA A 81 -22.02 2.44 5.43
C ALA A 81 -21.19 3.32 4.48
N LEU A 82 -21.39 4.64 4.47
CA LEU A 82 -20.70 5.59 3.60
C LEU A 82 -19.54 6.34 4.28
N ILE A 83 -19.26 6.08 5.57
CA ILE A 83 -18.09 6.64 6.25
C ILE A 83 -16.77 6.33 5.52
N PRO A 84 -16.55 5.10 4.99
CA PRO A 84 -15.31 4.78 4.27
C PRO A 84 -15.05 5.69 3.06
N ASP A 85 -16.10 6.18 2.39
CA ASP A 85 -15.99 7.09 1.23
C ASP A 85 -15.43 8.46 1.59
N VAL A 86 -15.48 8.83 2.87
CA VAL A 86 -14.86 10.04 3.43
C VAL A 86 -13.50 9.72 4.05
N GLU A 87 -13.42 8.60 4.77
CA GLU A 87 -12.21 8.18 5.51
C GLU A 87 -11.01 7.93 4.59
N ILE A 88 -11.23 7.49 3.35
CA ILE A 88 -10.16 7.26 2.38
C ILE A 88 -9.35 8.53 2.10
N TYR A 89 -10.00 9.70 2.00
CA TYR A 89 -9.32 10.98 1.76
C TYR A 89 -8.41 11.37 2.93
N HIS A 90 -8.93 11.22 4.16
CA HIS A 90 -8.13 11.49 5.36
C HIS A 90 -6.94 10.53 5.43
N ARG A 91 -7.16 9.23 5.24
CA ARG A 91 -6.11 8.22 5.35
C ARG A 91 -5.03 8.40 4.28
N ALA A 92 -5.41 8.69 3.04
CA ALA A 92 -4.47 8.91 1.94
C ALA A 92 -3.50 10.05 2.28
N VAL A 93 -4.02 11.18 2.74
CA VAL A 93 -3.20 12.36 3.04
C VAL A 93 -2.41 12.20 4.33
N ARG A 94 -3.00 11.58 5.36
CA ARG A 94 -2.29 11.29 6.62
C ARG A 94 -1.09 10.39 6.37
N CYS A 95 -1.27 9.27 5.66
CA CYS A 95 -0.17 8.35 5.36
C CYS A 95 0.92 9.04 4.54
N ALA A 96 0.54 9.81 3.51
CA ALA A 96 1.50 10.53 2.69
C ALA A 96 2.34 11.54 3.49
N LEU A 97 1.72 12.24 4.45
CA LEU A 97 2.43 13.17 5.32
C LEU A 97 3.28 12.46 6.39
N GLU A 98 2.71 11.47 7.08
CA GLU A 98 3.33 10.76 8.21
C GLU A 98 4.54 9.93 7.78
N TYR A 99 4.47 9.28 6.61
CA TYR A 99 5.51 8.39 6.12
C TYR A 99 6.37 9.03 5.02
N GLN A 100 6.18 10.32 4.75
CA GLN A 100 6.88 11.07 3.69
C GLN A 100 6.73 10.38 2.33
N GLU A 101 5.50 10.09 1.92
CA GLU A 101 5.17 9.38 0.67
C GLU A 101 4.65 10.30 -0.43
N PHE A 102 4.85 11.62 -0.32
CA PHE A 102 4.71 12.53 -1.46
C PHE A 102 5.96 12.40 -2.34
N PHE A 103 5.91 11.63 -3.42
CA PHE A 103 7.09 11.37 -4.27
C PHE A 103 7.43 12.52 -5.23
N HIS A 104 6.46 13.42 -5.46
CA HIS A 104 6.64 14.61 -6.28
C HIS A 104 5.97 15.83 -5.63
N GLU A 105 6.57 17.02 -5.77
CA GLU A 105 6.04 18.27 -5.19
C GLU A 105 4.57 18.56 -5.56
N ARG A 106 4.18 18.24 -6.80
CA ARG A 106 2.79 18.38 -7.27
C ARG A 106 1.77 17.58 -6.43
N GLU A 107 2.21 16.50 -5.80
CA GLU A 107 1.33 15.61 -5.01
C GLU A 107 0.94 16.25 -3.68
N ILE A 108 1.70 17.24 -3.18
CA ILE A 108 1.33 18.04 -2.02
C ILE A 108 0.04 18.82 -2.32
N GLY A 109 -0.02 19.46 -3.50
CA GLY A 109 -1.23 20.11 -4.01
C GLY A 109 -2.40 19.14 -4.21
N THR A 110 -2.11 17.92 -4.69
CA THR A 110 -3.12 16.84 -4.74
C THR A 110 -3.64 16.49 -3.35
N GLY A 111 -2.76 16.40 -2.34
CA GLY A 111 -3.15 16.13 -0.95
C GLY A 111 -4.11 17.18 -0.39
N LEU A 112 -3.84 18.47 -0.62
CA LEU A 112 -4.75 19.56 -0.25
C LEU A 112 -6.11 19.44 -0.95
N ASN A 113 -6.13 19.10 -2.24
CA ASN A 113 -7.37 18.87 -2.99
C ASN A 113 -8.15 17.65 -2.49
N LEU A 114 -7.47 16.57 -2.09
CA LEU A 114 -8.09 15.39 -1.49
C LEU A 114 -8.76 15.74 -0.15
N LEU A 115 -8.10 16.54 0.71
CA LEU A 115 -8.71 17.00 1.96
C LEU A 115 -9.96 17.84 1.71
N LYS A 116 -9.93 18.72 0.69
CA LYS A 116 -11.11 19.50 0.29
C LYS A 116 -12.27 18.60 -0.14
N GLN A 117 -12.01 17.63 -1.02
CA GLN A 117 -13.02 16.68 -1.49
C GLN A 117 -13.57 15.80 -0.35
N GLY A 118 -12.69 15.28 0.50
CA GLY A 118 -13.09 14.51 1.67
C GLY A 118 -13.98 15.31 2.61
N GLN A 119 -13.64 16.59 2.85
CA GLN A 119 -14.47 17.48 3.64
C GLN A 119 -15.83 17.76 3.01
N GLU A 120 -15.87 18.01 1.70
CA GLU A 120 -17.13 18.21 0.98
C GLU A 120 -18.06 17.00 1.09
N ARG A 121 -17.52 15.78 0.92
CA ARG A 121 -18.29 14.55 1.14
C ARG A 121 -18.74 14.40 2.59
N ALA A 122 -17.88 14.74 3.56
CA ALA A 122 -18.24 14.71 4.97
C ALA A 122 -19.41 15.66 5.27
N ASP A 123 -19.35 16.89 4.74
CA ASP A 123 -20.37 17.92 4.93
C ASP A 123 -21.70 17.52 4.29
N GLN A 124 -21.67 16.92 3.09
CA GLN A 124 -22.85 16.34 2.43
C GLN A 124 -23.43 15.19 3.28
N LEU A 125 -22.59 14.28 3.76
CA LEU A 125 -23.05 13.13 4.54
C LEU A 125 -23.64 13.52 5.89
N LEU A 126 -23.10 14.57 6.53
CA LEU A 126 -23.65 15.16 7.76
C LEU A 126 -25.06 15.74 7.54
N LYS A 127 -25.36 16.21 6.32
CA LYS A 127 -26.71 16.63 5.90
C LYS A 127 -27.60 15.46 5.46
N GLY A 128 -27.08 14.23 5.47
CA GLY A 128 -27.77 13.04 4.99
C GLY A 128 -27.71 12.85 3.47
N GLU A 129 -26.90 13.62 2.75
CA GLU A 129 -26.74 13.56 1.30
C GLU A 129 -25.54 12.71 0.91
N ALA A 130 -25.60 12.07 -0.27
CA ALA A 130 -24.47 11.31 -0.83
C ALA A 130 -24.49 11.36 -2.37
N PRO A 131 -24.36 12.55 -2.98
CA PRO A 131 -24.53 12.72 -4.44
C PRO A 131 -23.56 11.88 -5.27
N TRP A 132 -22.35 11.62 -4.77
CA TRP A 132 -21.34 10.79 -5.45
C TRP A 132 -21.80 9.35 -5.72
N THR A 133 -22.75 8.82 -4.93
CA THR A 133 -23.31 7.47 -5.17
C THR A 133 -24.14 7.36 -6.45
N ARG A 134 -24.51 8.50 -7.06
CA ARG A 134 -25.26 8.60 -8.31
C ARG A 134 -24.44 9.19 -9.45
N GLN A 135 -23.22 9.65 -9.17
CA GLN A 135 -22.33 10.18 -10.20
C GLN A 135 -21.73 9.01 -10.98
N THR A 136 -21.55 9.23 -12.28
CA THR A 136 -20.82 8.31 -13.16
C THR A 136 -19.45 8.90 -13.44
N GLY A 137 -18.40 8.11 -13.25
CA GLY A 137 -17.01 8.58 -13.37
C GLY A 137 -16.45 9.13 -12.06
N LEU A 138 -15.19 9.56 -12.10
CA LEU A 138 -14.47 10.22 -11.01
C LEU A 138 -14.52 11.74 -11.16
#